data_AF-A0A948RNY1-F1
#
_entry.id   AF-A0A948RNY1-F1
#
_cell.length_a   1.000
_cell.length_b   1.000
_cell.length_c   1.000
_cell.angle_alpha   90.00
_cell.angle_beta   90.00
_cell.angle_gamma   90.00
#
_symmetry.space_group_name_H-M   'P 1'
#
loop_
_entity.id
_entity.type
_entity.pdbx_description
1 polymer ?
#
loop_
_entity_poly.entity_id
_entity_poly.type
_entity_poly.pdbx_seq_one_letter_code
_entity_poly.pdbx_strand_id
1 'polypeptide(L)'
;MELANTRTAKARLSEYLNSIETRGPIIITSHSKPKAILVPFSEDDLASLVIQNSQEIHDAVMEGLLDLKKGKTLSIKEARRRLNDRNAA
;
A
#
# COMPACT_ATOMS: atom_id res chain seq x y z
N MET A 1 -21.15 -7.05 0.65
CA MET A 1 -20.54 -6.95 -0.70
C MET A 1 -21.64 -6.63 -1.69
N GLU A 2 -21.59 -5.46 -2.33
CA GLU A 2 -22.62 -4.96 -3.28
C GLU A 2 -22.05 -4.92 -4.70
N LEU A 3 -22.90 -5.09 -5.72
CA LEU A 3 -22.55 -4.91 -7.13
C LEU A 3 -23.26 -3.67 -7.68
N ALA A 4 -22.48 -2.71 -8.18
CA ALA A 4 -22.98 -1.50 -8.83
C ALA A 4 -22.52 -1.47 -10.29
N ASN A 5 -23.41 -1.17 -11.23
CA ASN A 5 -22.98 -0.82 -12.59
C ASN A 5 -22.39 0.61 -12.59
N THR A 6 -21.66 0.96 -13.65
CA THR A 6 -21.02 2.29 -13.79
C THR A 6 -22.00 3.47 -13.63
N ARG A 7 -23.25 3.34 -14.08
CA ARG A 7 -24.28 4.38 -13.92
C ARG A 7 -24.66 4.57 -12.46
N THR A 8 -24.94 3.48 -11.74
CA THR A 8 -25.27 3.49 -10.31
C THR A 8 -24.09 3.99 -9.49
N ALA A 9 -22.88 3.51 -9.78
CA ALA A 9 -21.66 3.94 -9.10
C ALA A 9 -21.44 5.46 -9.26
N LYS A 10 -21.63 6.02 -10.46
CA LYS A 10 -21.53 7.47 -10.69
C LYS A 10 -22.58 8.26 -9.90
N ALA A 11 -23.81 7.77 -9.84
CA ALA A 11 -24.91 8.47 -9.17
C ALA A 11 -24.82 8.42 -7.63
N ARG A 12 -24.22 7.36 -7.06
CA ARG A 12 -24.23 7.09 -5.62
C ARG A 12 -22.84 7.10 -4.97
N LEU A 13 -21.80 7.56 -5.67
CA LEU A 13 -20.42 7.47 -5.19
C LEU A 13 -20.24 8.08 -3.80
N SER A 14 -20.80 9.26 -3.54
CA SER A 14 -20.70 9.91 -2.22
C SER A 14 -21.39 9.10 -1.12
N GLU A 15 -22.57 8.52 -1.40
CA GLU A 15 -23.26 7.64 -0.45
C GLU A 15 -22.42 6.40 -0.14
N TYR A 16 -21.85 5.80 -1.18
CA TYR A 16 -20.96 4.66 -1.04
C TYR A 16 -19.73 4.98 -0.19
N LEU A 17 -19.03 6.09 -0.48
CA LEU A 17 -17.87 6.52 0.32
C LEU A 17 -18.24 6.77 1.78
N ASN A 18 -19.38 7.42 2.06
CA ASN A 18 -19.81 7.71 3.42
C ASN A 18 -20.26 6.47 4.22
N SER A 19 -20.62 5.39 3.55
CA SER A 19 -21.16 4.18 4.18
C SER A 19 -20.30 2.93 4.00
N ILE A 20 -19.15 3.04 3.35
CA ILE A 20 -18.36 1.88 2.96
C ILE A 20 -17.83 1.06 4.13
N GLU A 21 -17.49 1.71 5.24
CA GLU A 21 -17.05 1.02 6.47
C GLU A 21 -18.14 0.11 7.04
N THR A 22 -19.43 0.48 6.86
CA THR A 22 -20.56 -0.29 7.40
C THR A 22 -21.19 -1.23 6.37
N ARG A 23 -21.21 -0.85 5.08
CA ARG A 23 -21.77 -1.67 3.99
C ARG A 23 -20.77 -2.69 3.43
N GLY A 24 -19.48 -2.47 3.64
CA GLY A 24 -18.41 -3.27 3.10
C GLY A 24 -18.16 -3.04 1.60
N PRO A 25 -17.34 -3.90 0.96
CA PRO A 25 -16.85 -3.69 -0.40
C PRO A 25 -17.94 -3.61 -1.48
N ILE A 26 -17.69 -2.78 -2.49
CA ILE A 26 -18.57 -2.58 -3.64
C ILE A 26 -17.81 -2.88 -4.94
N ILE A 27 -18.31 -3.83 -5.72
CA ILE A 27 -17.76 -4.17 -7.04
C ILE A 27 -18.45 -3.30 -8.08
N ILE A 28 -17.65 -2.52 -8.82
CA ILE A 28 -18.11 -1.69 -9.93
C ILE A 28 -17.97 -2.48 -11.23
N THR A 29 -19.08 -2.62 -11.97
CA THR A 29 -19.16 -3.37 -13.23
C THR A 29 -19.44 -2.46 -14.41
N SER A 30 -18.91 -2.82 -15.58
CA SER A 30 -19.26 -2.23 -16.88
C SER A 30 -19.63 -3.36 -17.83
N HIS A 31 -20.79 -3.28 -18.49
CA HIS A 31 -21.31 -4.35 -19.36
C HIS A 31 -21.30 -5.72 -18.65
N SER A 32 -21.75 -5.74 -17.39
CA SER A 32 -21.80 -6.93 -16.52
C SER A 32 -20.45 -7.57 -16.18
N LYS A 33 -19.32 -6.93 -16.54
CA LYS A 33 -17.97 -7.38 -16.19
C LYS A 33 -17.40 -6.51 -15.06
N PRO A 34 -16.82 -7.08 -14.01
CA PRO A 34 -16.10 -6.32 -12.98
C PRO A 34 -14.99 -5.46 -13.60
N LYS A 35 -14.86 -4.23 -13.12
CA LYS A 35 -13.84 -3.27 -13.58
C LYS A 35 -13.07 -2.60 -12.46
N ALA A 36 -13.71 -2.41 -11.31
CA ALA A 36 -13.08 -1.84 -10.13
C ALA A 36 -13.76 -2.36 -8.87
N ILE A 37 -13.10 -2.17 -7.73
CA ILE A 37 -13.66 -2.42 -6.42
C ILE A 37 -13.44 -1.15 -5.59
N LEU A 38 -14.46 -0.73 -4.86
CA LEU A 38 -14.36 0.25 -3.79
C LEU A 38 -14.29 -0.53 -2.48
N VAL A 39 -13.24 -0.33 -1.70
CA VAL A 39 -13.03 -0.96 -0.38
C VAL A 39 -12.81 0.12 0.67
N PRO A 40 -13.23 -0.10 1.94
CA PRO A 40 -12.80 0.77 3.02
C PRO A 40 -11.29 0.66 3.16
N PHE A 41 -10.66 1.75 3.59
CA PHE A 41 -9.21 1.84 3.57
C PHE A 41 -8.73 2.75 4.69
N SER A 42 -7.84 2.26 5.55
CA SER A 42 -7.19 3.05 6.59
C SER A 42 -5.94 3.75 6.04
N GLU A 43 -5.38 4.69 6.82
CA GLU A 43 -4.10 5.32 6.48
C GLU A 43 -2.95 4.30 6.42
N ASP A 44 -2.97 3.29 7.30
CA ASP A 44 -1.97 2.21 7.32
C ASP A 44 -2.07 1.31 6.08
N ASP A 45 -3.29 1.10 5.58
CA ASP A 45 -3.50 0.35 4.34
C ASP A 45 -2.93 1.10 3.13
N LEU A 46 -2.99 2.43 3.13
CA LEU A 46 -2.43 3.28 2.06
C LEU A 46 -0.93 3.21 2.00
N ALA A 47 -0.26 3.35 3.15
CA ALA A 47 1.19 3.17 3.22
C ALA A 47 1.58 1.79 2.69
N SER A 48 0.86 0.75 3.10
CA SER A 48 1.09 -0.62 2.66
C SER A 48 0.90 -0.82 1.15
N LEU A 49 -0.16 -0.25 0.57
CA LEU A 49 -0.42 -0.34 -0.88
C LEU A 49 0.65 0.39 -1.70
N VAL A 50 1.08 1.57 -1.25
CA VAL A 50 2.16 2.32 -1.91
C VAL A 50 3.46 1.52 -1.85
N ILE A 51 3.80 0.95 -0.69
CA ILE A 51 4.97 0.10 -0.51
C ILE A 51 4.91 -1.13 -1.42
N GLN A 52 3.77 -1.83 -1.47
CA GLN A 52 3.59 -3.04 -2.28
C GLN A 52 3.72 -2.80 -3.79
N ASN A 53 3.37 -1.61 -4.27
CA ASN A 53 3.40 -1.28 -5.71
C ASN A 53 4.61 -0.42 -6.10
N SER A 54 5.48 -0.06 -5.16
CA SER A 54 6.70 0.70 -5.45
C SER A 54 7.83 -0.23 -5.85
N GLN A 55 8.23 -0.15 -7.13
CA GLN A 55 9.38 -0.91 -7.64
C GLN A 55 10.68 -0.54 -6.92
N GLU A 56 10.87 0.75 -6.59
CA GLU A 56 12.05 1.23 -5.88
C GLU A 56 12.18 0.60 -4.49
N ILE A 57 11.08 0.55 -3.73
CA ILE A 57 11.09 -0.07 -2.39
C ILE A 57 11.32 -1.57 -2.51
N HIS A 58 10.67 -2.22 -3.48
CA HIS A 58 10.89 -3.64 -3.76
C HIS A 58 12.38 -3.93 -4.04
N ASP A 59 13.02 -3.15 -4.91
CA ASP A 59 14.41 -3.34 -5.29
C ASP A 59 15.36 -3.12 -4.10
N ALA A 60 15.11 -2.08 -3.29
CA ALA A 60 15.89 -1.82 -2.08
C ALA A 60 15.76 -2.97 -1.05
N VAL A 61 14.57 -3.54 -0.88
CA VAL A 61 14.35 -4.71 -0.01
C VAL A 61 15.08 -5.92 -0.56
N MET A 62 15.02 -6.17 -1.87
CA MET A 62 15.71 -7.30 -2.51
C MET A 62 17.23 -7.18 -2.39
N GLU A 63 17.79 -5.99 -2.56
CA GLU A 63 19.22 -5.72 -2.32
C GLU A 63 19.59 -6.02 -0.86
N GLY A 64 18.81 -5.50 0.10
CA GLY A 64 19.04 -5.76 1.53
C GLY A 64 18.99 -7.26 1.88
N LEU A 65 18.06 -8.01 1.29
CA LEU A 65 17.98 -9.47 1.45
C LEU A 65 19.21 -10.20 0.87
N LEU A 66 19.75 -9.73 -0.26
CA LEU A 66 20.99 -10.27 -0.83
C LEU A 66 22.20 -9.96 0.05
N ASP A 67 22.29 -8.76 0.60
CA ASP A 67 23.36 -8.36 1.50
C ASP A 67 23.31 -9.12 2.83
N LEU A 68 22.11 -9.38 3.37
CA LEU A 68 21.90 -10.27 4.51
C LEU A 68 22.45 -11.68 4.23
N LYS A 69 22.12 -12.27 3.08
CA LYS A 69 22.63 -13.58 2.66
C LYS A 69 24.16 -13.61 2.51
N LYS A 70 24.76 -12.50 2.11
CA LYS A 70 26.21 -12.34 1.96
C LYS A 70 26.92 -11.99 3.27
N GLY A 71 26.20 -11.85 4.38
CA GLY A 71 26.76 -11.45 5.67
C GLY A 71 27.21 -10.00 5.73
N LYS A 72 26.77 -9.15 4.78
CA LYS A 72 27.06 -7.70 4.75
C LYS A 72 26.14 -6.95 5.70
N THR A 73 26.17 -7.33 6.97
CA THR A 73 25.34 -6.74 8.02
C THR A 73 26.19 -5.88 8.94
N LEU A 74 25.56 -4.87 9.54
CA LEU A 74 26.19 -4.06 10.59
C LEU A 74 25.50 -4.37 11.92
N SER A 75 26.28 -4.44 12.99
CA SER A 75 25.70 -4.44 14.32
C SER A 75 25.08 -3.08 14.63
N ILE A 76 24.08 -3.06 15.51
CA ILE A 76 23.41 -1.81 15.93
C ILE A 76 24.43 -0.78 16.47
N LYS A 77 25.47 -1.25 17.18
CA LYS A 77 26.53 -0.39 17.71
C LYS A 77 27.34 0.28 16.60
N GLU A 78 27.69 -0.47 15.55
CA GLU A 78 28.43 0.06 14.40
C GLU A 78 27.58 1.04 13.58
N ALA A 79 26.30 0.71 13.38
CA ALA A 79 25.36 1.59 12.69
C ALA A 79 25.19 2.93 13.41
N ARG A 80 25.02 2.92 14.74
CA ARG A 80 24.94 4.14 15.56
C ARG A 80 26.21 4.98 15.49
N ARG A 81 27.39 4.34 15.55
CA ARG A 81 28.67 5.06 15.43
C ARG A 81 28.74 5.80 14.08
N ARG A 82 28.47 5.09 12.97
CA ARG A 82 28.51 5.68 11.62
C ARG A 82 27.52 6.83 11.43
N LEU A 83 26.32 6.74 12.02
CA LEU A 83 25.33 7.83 11.95
C LEU A 83 25.81 9.08 12.70
N ASN A 84 26.38 8.90 13.89
CA ASN A 84 26.94 10.02 14.66
C ASN A 84 28.12 10.67 13.91
N ASP A 85 28.99 9.86 13.30
CA ASP A 85 30.12 10.36 12.50
C ASP A 85 29.65 11.18 11.28
N ARG A 86 28.52 10.81 10.66
CA ARG A 86 27.92 11.55 9.53
C ARG A 86 27.25 12.86 9.93
N ASN A 87 26.69 12.95 11.13
CA ASN A 87 26.03 14.17 11.61
C ASN A 87 27.02 15.19 12.19
N ALA A 88 28.25 14.76 12.48
CA ALA A 88 29.33 15.61 12.96
C ALA A 88 30.21 16.21 11.83
N ALA A 89 29.98 15.77 10.58
CA ALA A 89 30.63 16.27 9.36
C ALA A 89 29.71 17.23 8.61
#